data_AF-A0A1F7U8H9-F1
#
_entry.id   AF-A0A1F7U8H9-F1
#
_cell.length_a   1.000
_cell.length_b   1.000
_cell.length_c   1.000
_cell.angle_alpha   90.00
_cell.angle_beta   90.00
_cell.angle_gamma   90.00
#
_symmetry.space_group_name_H-M   'P 1'
#
loop_
_entity.id
_entity.type
_entity.pdbx_description
1 polymer ?
#
loop_
_entity_poly.entity_id
_entity_poly.type
_entity_poly.pdbx_seq_one_letter_code
_entity_poly.pdbx_strand_id
1 'polypeptide(L)'
;MNIFYLLGEWRIDDDFAETASATAGVIYRYDASAANLVLAGPAGTTAMVELDGQPVNAAEAGSDITWRADGQSIITLDAPRLYSLVDARGRYAPRLLKLTFLSPGVRAYAFTFG
;
A
#
# COMPACT_ATOMS: atom_id res chain seq x y z
N MET A 1 7.54 -17.18 -2.23
CA MET A 1 8.09 -16.35 -3.31
C MET A 1 7.46 -14.97 -3.18
N ASN A 2 8.29 -13.94 -3.06
CA ASN A 2 7.82 -12.55 -2.90
C ASN A 2 7.75 -11.94 -4.30
N ILE A 3 6.53 -11.72 -4.80
CA ILE A 3 6.30 -11.16 -6.13
C ILE A 3 5.41 -9.94 -5.97
N PHE A 4 5.77 -8.86 -6.68
CA PHE A 4 4.92 -7.68 -6.82
C PHE A 4 4.57 -7.45 -8.28
N TYR A 5 3.43 -6.79 -8.49
CA TYR A 5 2.89 -6.43 -9.79
C TYR A 5 2.48 -4.96 -9.76
N LEU A 6 2.87 -4.23 -10.79
CA LEU A 6 2.40 -2.86 -11.02
C LEU A 6 1.19 -2.91 -11.96
N LEU A 7 0.13 -2.20 -11.56
CA LEU A 7 -1.11 -2.05 -12.31
C LEU A 7 -1.23 -0.62 -12.84
N GLY A 8 -1.76 -0.46 -14.04
CA GLY A 8 -1.87 0.85 -14.68
C GLY A 8 -0.52 1.36 -15.19
N GLU A 9 -0.40 2.68 -15.33
CA GLU A 9 0.78 3.30 -15.92
C GLU A 9 1.75 3.72 -14.82
N TRP A 10 3.01 3.33 -14.99
CA TRP A 10 4.11 3.64 -14.08
C TRP A 10 5.31 4.13 -14.86
N ARG A 11 5.99 5.14 -14.33
CA ARG A 11 7.35 5.50 -14.72
C ARG A 11 8.32 4.82 -13.77
N ILE A 12 9.17 3.95 -14.31
CA ILE A 12 10.19 3.24 -13.53
C ILE A 12 11.50 4.01 -13.63
N ASP A 13 12.09 4.31 -12.47
CA ASP A 13 13.40 4.92 -12.31
C ASP A 13 14.32 3.93 -11.55
N ASP A 14 15.59 4.29 -11.35
CA ASP A 14 16.57 3.43 -10.67
C ASP A 14 16.20 3.21 -9.19
N ASP A 15 15.58 4.22 -8.56
CA ASP A 15 15.30 4.22 -7.12
C ASP A 15 13.82 4.02 -6.75
N PHE A 16 12.89 4.25 -7.70
CA PHE A 16 11.45 4.21 -7.42
C PHE A 16 10.61 3.91 -8.66
N ALA A 17 9.36 3.49 -8.41
CA ALA A 17 8.30 3.49 -9.41
C ALA A 17 7.32 4.64 -9.10
N GLU A 18 6.99 5.46 -10.10
CA GLU A 18 6.05 6.58 -9.96
C GLU A 18 4.75 6.34 -10.73
N THR A 19 3.61 6.62 -10.11
CA THR A 19 2.30 6.50 -10.76
C THR A 19 2.12 7.57 -11.83
N ALA A 20 1.87 7.15 -13.07
CA ALA A 20 1.61 8.04 -14.20
C ALA A 20 0.12 8.23 -14.50
N SER A 21 -0.75 7.38 -13.94
CA SER A 21 -2.21 7.49 -14.08
C SER A 21 -2.93 7.46 -12.73
N ALA A 22 -4.12 8.07 -12.68
CA ALA A 22 -5.07 7.81 -11.61
C ALA A 22 -5.55 6.35 -11.75
N THR A 23 -5.69 5.62 -10.63
CA THR A 23 -5.95 4.17 -10.54
C THR A 23 -4.76 3.24 -10.79
N ALA A 24 -3.54 3.78 -10.95
CA ALA A 24 -2.34 2.96 -10.83
C ALA A 24 -2.31 2.26 -9.46
N GLY A 25 -1.77 1.05 -9.43
CA GLY A 25 -1.77 0.24 -8.21
C GLY A 25 -0.60 -0.69 -8.11
N VAL A 26 -0.38 -1.22 -6.92
CA VAL A 26 0.60 -2.27 -6.68
C VAL A 26 -0.06 -3.42 -5.96
N ILE A 27 0.17 -4.63 -6.44
CA ILE A 27 -0.22 -5.87 -5.77
C ILE A 27 1.05 -6.54 -5.31
N TYR A 28 1.09 -7.04 -4.09
CA TYR A 28 2.17 -7.91 -3.64
C TYR A 28 1.65 -9.09 -2.83
N ARG A 29 2.26 -10.25 -3.08
CA ARG A 29 2.07 -11.46 -2.29
C ARG A 29 3.26 -11.60 -1.34
N TYR A 30 2.96 -11.74 -0.06
CA TYR A 30 3.97 -11.86 1.00
C TYR A 30 3.56 -12.93 2.02
N ASP A 31 4.51 -13.38 2.82
CA ASP A 31 4.30 -14.29 3.94
C ASP A 31 4.98 -13.69 5.17
N ALA A 32 4.25 -12.85 5.89
CA ALA A 32 4.72 -12.11 7.06
C ALA A 32 3.53 -11.69 7.94
N SER A 33 3.81 -11.24 9.16
CA SER A 33 2.79 -10.72 10.06
C SER A 33 2.50 -9.23 9.83
N ALA A 34 3.49 -8.48 9.37
CA ALA A 34 3.38 -7.05 9.09
C ALA A 34 3.84 -6.72 7.68
N ALA A 35 3.25 -5.69 7.10
CA ALA A 35 3.67 -5.20 5.80
C ALA A 35 3.55 -3.67 5.70
N ASN A 36 4.61 -3.06 5.16
CA ASN A 36 4.76 -1.62 5.07
C ASN A 36 5.29 -1.22 3.69
N LEU A 37 5.09 0.04 3.30
CA LEU A 37 5.58 0.58 2.04
C LEU A 37 6.18 1.97 2.24
N VAL A 38 7.39 2.19 1.71
CA VAL A 38 7.99 3.52 1.64
C VAL A 38 7.39 4.26 0.45
N LEU A 39 6.69 5.37 0.75
CA LEU A 39 6.00 6.20 -0.24
C LEU A 39 6.44 7.66 -0.12
N ALA A 40 6.44 8.36 -1.25
CA ALA A 40 6.49 9.82 -1.31
C ALA A 40 5.51 10.31 -2.39
N GLY A 41 4.92 11.48 -2.21
CA GLY A 41 3.98 12.04 -3.18
C GLY A 41 3.40 13.36 -2.67
N PRO A 42 2.48 13.98 -3.44
CA PRO A 42 1.76 15.16 -2.97
C PRO A 42 1.04 14.88 -1.64
N ALA A 43 1.14 15.83 -0.70
CA ALA A 43 0.44 15.71 0.57
C ALA A 43 -1.08 15.69 0.34
N GLY A 44 -1.78 14.83 1.07
CA GLY A 44 -3.21 14.60 0.91
C GLY A 44 -3.59 13.62 -0.19
N THR A 45 -2.63 13.11 -0.98
CA THR A 45 -2.93 11.98 -1.88
C THR A 45 -3.38 10.77 -1.07
N THR A 46 -4.43 10.12 -1.53
CA THR A 46 -4.97 8.92 -0.88
C THR A 46 -4.74 7.68 -1.73
N ALA A 47 -4.52 6.55 -1.06
CA ALA A 47 -4.49 5.25 -1.69
C ALA A 47 -5.47 4.33 -0.97
N MET A 48 -6.30 3.62 -1.73
CA MET A 48 -7.13 2.54 -1.20
C MET A 48 -6.25 1.32 -0.94
N VAL A 49 -6.44 0.67 0.19
CA VAL A 49 -5.66 -0.50 0.61
C VAL A 49 -6.61 -1.67 0.80
N GLU A 50 -6.30 -2.81 0.20
CA GLU A 50 -7.08 -4.04 0.31
C GLU A 50 -6.16 -5.18 0.74
N LEU A 51 -6.61 -5.97 1.71
CA LEU A 51 -5.96 -7.20 2.16
C LEU A 51 -6.84 -8.39 1.78
N ASP A 52 -6.30 -9.29 0.98
CA ASP A 52 -6.99 -10.44 0.39
C ASP A 52 -8.29 -10.07 -0.35
N GLY A 53 -8.26 -8.92 -1.02
CA GLY A 53 -9.39 -8.41 -1.80
C GLY A 53 -10.54 -7.83 -0.98
N GLN A 54 -10.30 -7.56 0.31
CA GLN A 54 -11.25 -6.89 1.20
C GLN A 54 -10.61 -5.64 1.81
N PRO A 55 -11.40 -4.64 2.25
CA PRO A 55 -10.88 -3.60 3.11
C PRO A 55 -10.14 -4.19 4.32
N VAL A 56 -9.02 -3.59 4.69
CA VAL A 56 -8.23 -4.00 5.85
C VAL A 56 -9.09 -3.87 7.09
N ASN A 57 -9.25 -4.96 7.84
CA ASN A 57 -10.04 -4.93 9.08
C ASN A 57 -9.24 -4.26 10.21
N ALA A 58 -9.94 -3.74 11.22
CA ALA A 58 -9.31 -3.03 12.33
C ALA A 58 -8.36 -3.90 13.18
N ALA A 59 -8.54 -5.22 13.20
CA ALA A 59 -7.69 -6.13 13.97
C ALA A 59 -6.32 -6.39 13.29
N GLU A 60 -6.20 -6.08 12.00
CA GLU A 60 -5.02 -6.30 11.17
C GLU A 60 -4.48 -5.00 10.56
N ALA A 61 -5.11 -3.86 10.86
CA ALA A 61 -4.73 -2.56 10.34
C ALA A 61 -3.38 -2.08 10.90
N GLY A 62 -2.49 -1.68 10.01
CA GLY A 62 -1.32 -0.89 10.36
C GLY A 62 -1.71 0.51 10.83
N SER A 63 -0.78 1.24 11.44
CA SER A 63 -1.08 2.53 12.09
C SER A 63 -1.52 3.65 11.14
N ASP A 64 -1.22 3.52 9.84
CA ASP A 64 -1.57 4.54 8.84
C ASP A 64 -2.91 4.27 8.15
N ILE A 65 -3.55 3.12 8.42
CA ILE A 65 -4.86 2.80 7.85
C ILE A 65 -5.94 3.60 8.57
N THR A 66 -6.78 4.25 7.77
CA THR A 66 -8.04 4.85 8.20
C THR A 66 -9.16 4.32 7.32
N TRP A 67 -10.42 4.51 7.75
CA TRP A 67 -11.59 4.04 7.00
C TRP A 67 -12.45 5.22 6.58
N ARG A 68 -12.92 5.18 5.33
CA ARG A 68 -13.96 6.07 4.84
C ARG A 68 -15.32 5.65 5.39
N ALA A 69 -16.31 6.53 5.26
CA ALA A 69 -17.69 6.26 5.71
C ALA A 69 -18.34 5.05 5.01
N ASP A 70 -17.87 4.70 3.81
CA ASP A 70 -18.30 3.52 3.04
C ASP A 70 -17.57 2.22 3.43
N GLY A 71 -16.66 2.27 4.42
CA GLY A 71 -15.90 1.14 4.91
C GLY A 71 -14.62 0.84 4.12
N GLN A 72 -14.28 1.61 3.08
CA GLN A 72 -13.00 1.45 2.38
C GLN A 72 -11.83 1.86 3.29
N SER A 73 -10.84 0.97 3.43
CA SER A 73 -9.57 1.29 4.07
C SER A 73 -8.68 2.09 3.12
N ILE A 74 -8.11 3.17 3.62
CA ILE A 74 -7.23 4.07 2.91
C ILE A 74 -6.01 4.43 3.76
N ILE A 75 -4.95 4.89 3.10
CA ILE A 75 -3.92 5.72 3.70
C ILE A 75 -4.00 7.13 3.10
N THR A 76 -3.53 8.12 3.85
CA THR A 76 -3.31 9.49 3.35
C THR A 76 -1.83 9.80 3.44
N LEU A 77 -1.23 10.20 2.31
CA LEU A 77 0.18 10.55 2.27
C LEU A 77 0.37 11.94 2.90
N ASP A 78 1.27 12.03 3.87
CA ASP A 78 1.59 13.26 4.61
C ASP A 78 3.06 13.68 4.44
N ALA A 79 3.97 12.71 4.27
CA ALA A 79 5.40 12.91 4.11
C ALA A 79 6.07 11.75 3.35
N PRO A 80 7.30 11.94 2.85
CA PRO A 80 8.15 10.84 2.38
C PRO A 80 8.60 9.97 3.56
N ARG A 81 7.95 8.82 3.78
CA ARG A 81 8.23 7.93 4.92
C ARG A 81 7.75 6.50 4.68
N LEU A 82 8.00 5.66 5.68
CA LEU A 82 7.42 4.33 5.79
C LEU A 82 5.95 4.44 6.25
N TYR A 83 5.04 3.80 5.51
CA TYR A 83 3.62 3.69 5.85
C TYR A 83 3.31 2.26 6.31
N SER A 84 2.72 2.12 7.49
CA SER A 84 2.29 0.86 8.08
C SER A 84 0.89 0.49 7.60
N LEU A 85 0.80 -0.60 6.83
CA LEU A 85 -0.43 -0.98 6.13
C LEU A 85 -1.13 -2.16 6.81
N VAL A 86 -0.36 -3.15 7.25
CA VAL A 86 -0.86 -4.36 7.91
C VAL A 86 -0.03 -4.68 9.14
N ASP A 87 -0.70 -5.03 10.23
CA ASP A 87 -0.13 -5.58 11.45
C ASP A 87 -1.05 -6.71 12.00
N ALA A 88 -0.74 -7.94 11.61
CA ALA A 88 -1.47 -9.14 12.01
C ALA A 88 -1.09 -9.66 13.41
N ARG A 89 -0.41 -8.85 14.24
CA ARG A 89 -0.09 -9.17 15.65
C ARG A 89 0.66 -10.49 15.82
N GLY A 90 1.67 -10.72 14.98
CA GLY A 90 2.50 -11.93 15.00
C GLY A 90 1.86 -13.16 14.34
N ARG A 91 0.68 -13.05 13.73
CA ARG A 91 0.09 -14.12 12.92
C ARG A 91 0.72 -14.11 11.53
N TYR A 92 1.62 -15.05 11.26
CA TYR A 92 2.22 -15.25 9.94
C TYR A 92 1.30 -16.06 9.04
N ALA A 93 1.04 -15.53 7.84
CA ALA A 93 0.34 -16.25 6.80
C ALA A 93 0.69 -15.64 5.43
N PRO A 94 0.56 -16.41 4.34
CA PRO A 94 0.55 -15.86 3.00
C PRO A 94 -0.65 -14.93 2.82
N ARG A 95 -0.38 -13.68 2.40
CA ARG A 95 -1.40 -12.65 2.17
C ARG A 95 -1.18 -11.97 0.83
N LEU A 96 -2.25 -11.38 0.30
CA LEU A 96 -2.24 -10.55 -0.89
C LEU A 96 -2.62 -9.12 -0.49
N LEU A 97 -1.66 -8.20 -0.52
CA LEU A 97 -1.98 -6.77 -0.35
C LEU A 97 -2.06 -6.09 -1.70
N LYS A 98 -3.05 -5.21 -1.84
CA LYS A 98 -3.21 -4.32 -2.99
C LYS A 98 -3.35 -2.88 -2.51
N LEU A 99 -2.60 -1.98 -3.13
CA LEU A 99 -2.81 -0.54 -3.02
C LEU A 99 -3.26 0.00 -4.38
N THR A 100 -4.24 0.89 -4.36
CA THR A 100 -4.72 1.62 -5.55
C THR A 100 -4.61 3.12 -5.29
N PHE A 101 -3.75 3.79 -6.04
CA PHE A 101 -3.50 5.23 -5.91
C PHE A 101 -4.57 6.02 -6.66
N LEU A 102 -5.20 6.97 -5.97
CA LEU A 102 -6.33 7.75 -6.52
C LEU A 102 -5.87 9.02 -7.25
N SER A 103 -4.56 9.23 -7.37
CA SER A 103 -3.94 10.33 -8.11
C SER A 103 -2.55 9.91 -8.62
N PRO A 104 -2.08 10.48 -9.75
CA PRO A 104 -0.70 10.30 -10.21
C PRO A 104 0.30 11.03 -9.32
N GLY A 105 1.60 10.76 -9.52
CA GLY A 105 2.72 11.43 -8.84
C GLY A 105 3.15 10.78 -7.51
N VAL A 106 2.63 9.60 -7.18
CA VAL A 106 3.09 8.83 -6.02
C VAL A 106 4.28 7.97 -6.42
N ARG A 107 5.37 8.10 -5.66
CA ARG A 107 6.60 7.32 -5.77
C ARG A 107 6.62 6.22 -4.71
N ALA A 108 6.77 4.98 -5.14
CA ALA A 108 6.96 3.81 -4.30
C ALA A 108 8.40 3.31 -4.39
N TYR A 109 9.04 3.10 -3.24
CA TYR A 109 10.48 2.81 -3.16
C TYR A 109 10.74 1.36 -2.74
N ALA A 110 10.18 0.94 -1.61
CA ALA A 110 10.46 -0.38 -1.05
C ALA A 110 9.30 -0.92 -0.21
N PHE A 111 9.06 -2.22 -0.36
CA PHE A 111 8.25 -3.00 0.57
C PHE A 111 9.12 -3.50 1.72
N THR A 112 8.58 -3.45 2.93
CA THR A 112 9.21 -4.08 4.11
C THR A 112 8.20 -4.95 4.84
N PHE A 113 8.70 -6.02 5.47
CA PHE A 113 7.90 -7.05 6.09
C PHE A 113 8.45 -7.37 7.49
N GLY A 114 7.55 -7.79 8.39
CA GLY A 114 7.86 -8.13 9.78
C GLY A 114 7.14 -9.37 10.27
#